data_AF-A0A7S0DQE3-F1
#
_entry.id   AF-A0A7S0DQE3-F1
#
_cell.length_a   1.000
_cell.length_b   1.000
_cell.length_c   1.000
_cell.angle_alpha   90.00
_cell.angle_beta   90.00
_cell.angle_gamma   90.00
#
_symmetry.space_group_name_H-M   'P 1'
#
loop_
_entity.id
_entity.type
_entity.pdbx_description
1 polymer ?
#
loop_
_entity_poly.entity_id
_entity_poly.type
_entity_poly.pdbx_seq_one_letter_code
_entity_poly.pdbx_strand_id
1 'polypeptide(L)'
;EDDLKKVRVAVTILRRARDCRSVTTPLWRVPYEGQLRYKMSLARGQIKKLARQLTKLYKPIDSDNHKSPMGGGRLCPLDNVGPSPWIYGYRNKCEFAAGIDVQTSKPMIGFTVGTVKNRVQDGVSNVGTADNGGCVRVASAKGCPHIANPAIDVADAITRMLIDMESWGLNGGVVYDKVKTKGCMRMVIVRCSMLTGEVMVLLQVFPTDLTEEHQKMIEKGLIKACRECDEKWSREFSQQSKKGNDEKTNGYPPSPKFKAVTGLVQLHASLMELPDKTTRTKIVFGPGYLYEELLGVKFRISPTAFFQVNVGAAESLFSSVRKWLFEANNPPKSKKSEKSEEKNEGEGGQRLPVVLDVCCGTGAIGLLMAKYASKVFGLELVAA
;
A
#
# COMPACT_ATOMS: atom_id res chain seq x y z
N GLU A 1 9.47 -23.07 19.07
CA GLU A 1 9.21 -23.56 17.70
C GLU A 1 7.73 -23.87 17.47
N ASP A 2 7.02 -24.33 18.50
CA ASP A 2 5.58 -24.62 18.43
C ASP A 2 4.67 -23.40 18.19
N ASP A 3 5.00 -22.23 18.73
CA ASP A 3 4.23 -21.01 18.45
C ASP A 3 4.30 -20.59 16.98
N LEU A 4 5.43 -20.83 16.30
CA LEU A 4 5.57 -20.55 14.87
C LEU A 4 4.78 -21.53 14.02
N LYS A 5 4.68 -22.81 14.43
CA LYS A 5 3.80 -23.79 13.79
C LYS A 5 2.33 -23.40 13.96
N LYS A 6 1.91 -22.98 15.16
CA LYS A 6 0.56 -22.48 15.44
C LYS A 6 0.23 -21.26 14.58
N VAL A 7 1.15 -20.30 14.46
CA VAL A 7 0.98 -19.14 13.57
C VAL A 7 0.83 -19.58 12.11
N ARG A 8 1.67 -20.49 11.60
CA ARG A 8 1.55 -21.00 10.21
C ARG A 8 0.21 -21.68 9.93
N VAL A 9 -0.25 -22.50 10.86
CA VAL A 9 -1.57 -23.17 10.77
C VAL A 9 -2.69 -22.13 10.82
N ALA A 10 -2.65 -21.18 11.75
CA ALA A 10 -3.62 -20.10 11.84
C ALA A 10 -3.68 -19.26 10.56
N VAL A 11 -2.54 -18.89 9.96
CA VAL A 11 -2.50 -18.16 8.68
C VAL A 11 -3.12 -18.97 7.55
N THR A 12 -2.88 -20.28 7.53
CA THR A 12 -3.43 -21.18 6.50
C THR A 12 -4.94 -21.33 6.65
N ILE A 13 -5.45 -21.45 7.88
CA ILE A 13 -6.88 -21.51 8.19
C ILE A 13 -7.55 -20.17 7.88
N LEU A 14 -6.95 -19.05 8.28
CA LEU A 14 -7.51 -17.71 8.05
C LEU A 14 -7.58 -17.39 6.57
N ARG A 15 -6.59 -17.78 5.75
CA ARG A 15 -6.67 -17.66 4.29
C ARG A 15 -7.85 -18.41 3.67
N ARG A 16 -8.39 -19.43 4.35
CA ARG A 16 -9.61 -20.14 3.93
C ARG A 16 -10.89 -19.46 4.42
N ALA A 17 -10.82 -18.68 5.49
CA ALA A 17 -11.92 -17.86 5.95
C ALA A 17 -12.13 -16.72 4.94
N ARG A 18 -13.32 -16.65 4.33
CA ARG A 18 -13.72 -15.64 3.32
C ARG A 18 -13.96 -14.25 3.95
N ASP A 19 -13.16 -13.89 4.94
CA ASP A 19 -13.15 -12.61 5.63
C ASP A 19 -12.16 -11.68 4.92
N CYS A 20 -12.61 -10.48 4.55
CA CYS A 20 -11.79 -9.45 3.92
C CYS A 20 -10.47 -9.20 4.68
N ARG A 21 -10.51 -9.24 6.01
CA ARG A 21 -9.32 -9.05 6.86
C ARG A 21 -8.28 -10.15 6.65
N SER A 22 -8.73 -11.38 6.44
CA SER A 22 -7.84 -12.52 6.22
C SER A 22 -7.22 -12.55 4.83
N VAL A 23 -7.89 -11.95 3.84
CA VAL A 23 -7.36 -11.76 2.49
C VAL A 23 -6.33 -10.63 2.46
N THR A 24 -6.68 -9.48 3.02
CA THR A 24 -5.87 -8.25 2.93
C THR A 24 -4.77 -8.17 3.99
N THR A 25 -5.00 -8.76 5.17
CA THR A 25 -4.08 -8.70 6.33
C THR A 25 -3.93 -10.07 7.00
N PRO A 26 -3.32 -11.09 6.35
CA PRO A 26 -3.40 -12.48 6.80
C PRO A 26 -2.91 -12.78 8.24
N LEU A 27 -2.10 -11.89 8.83
CA LEU A 27 -1.58 -12.01 10.20
C LEU A 27 -2.40 -11.24 11.24
N TRP A 28 -3.56 -10.66 10.90
CA TRP A 28 -4.27 -9.70 11.75
C TRP A 28 -4.70 -10.22 13.13
N ARG A 29 -4.86 -11.54 13.30
CA ARG A 29 -5.18 -12.17 14.59
C ARG A 29 -3.96 -12.54 15.43
N VAL A 30 -2.75 -12.37 14.89
CA VAL A 30 -1.50 -12.65 15.59
C VAL A 30 -1.05 -11.38 16.30
N PRO A 31 -0.74 -11.40 17.60
CA PRO A 31 -0.15 -10.26 18.30
C PRO A 31 1.08 -9.74 17.56
N TYR A 32 1.30 -8.42 17.55
CA TYR A 32 2.29 -7.79 16.68
C TYR A 32 3.71 -8.36 16.85
N GLU A 33 4.14 -8.58 18.09
CA GLU A 33 5.40 -9.26 18.41
C GLU A 33 5.51 -10.67 17.80
N GLY A 34 4.41 -11.42 17.80
CA GLY A 34 4.33 -12.70 17.12
C GLY A 34 4.48 -12.58 15.61
N GLN A 35 3.97 -11.50 15.01
CA GLN A 35 4.15 -11.21 13.58
C GLN A 35 5.62 -10.93 13.25
N LEU A 36 6.32 -10.14 14.07
CA LEU A 36 7.74 -9.84 13.89
C LEU A 36 8.59 -11.11 13.97
N ARG A 37 8.37 -11.96 14.99
CA ARG A 37 9.04 -13.26 15.11
C ARG A 37 8.76 -14.16 13.92
N TYR A 38 7.52 -14.20 13.43
CA TYR A 38 7.15 -14.97 12.25
C TYR A 38 7.88 -14.48 10.99
N LYS A 39 7.87 -13.17 10.72
CA LYS A 39 8.59 -12.56 9.59
C LYS A 39 10.10 -12.83 9.67
N MET A 40 10.69 -12.73 10.87
CA MET A 40 12.10 -13.05 11.08
C MET A 40 12.42 -14.51 10.76
N SER A 41 11.52 -15.44 11.11
CA SER A 41 11.68 -16.85 10.75
C SER A 41 11.65 -17.09 9.24
N LEU A 42 10.81 -16.34 8.50
CA LEU A 42 10.74 -16.40 7.05
C LEU A 42 12.01 -15.86 6.41
N ALA A 43 12.50 -14.69 6.84
CA ALA A 43 13.74 -14.09 6.35
C ALA A 43 14.93 -15.02 6.54
N ARG A 44 15.12 -15.58 7.74
CA ARG A 44 16.16 -16.58 8.03
C ARG A 44 16.05 -17.81 7.13
N GLY A 45 14.83 -18.28 6.86
CA GLY A 45 14.58 -19.40 5.96
C GLY A 45 15.03 -19.11 4.52
N GLN A 46 14.70 -17.93 4.00
CA GLN A 46 15.09 -17.53 2.64
C GLN A 46 16.60 -17.32 2.50
N ILE A 47 17.25 -16.66 3.47
CA ILE A 47 18.72 -16.48 3.44
C ILE A 47 19.43 -17.83 3.46
N LYS A 48 18.99 -18.79 4.28
CA LYS A 48 19.54 -20.16 4.27
C LYS A 48 19.34 -20.86 2.93
N LYS A 49 18.19 -20.66 2.28
CA LYS A 49 17.90 -21.24 0.96
C LYS A 49 18.82 -20.64 -0.11
N LEU A 50 18.95 -19.32 -0.13
CA LEU A 50 19.86 -18.60 -1.02
C LEU A 50 21.30 -19.04 -0.82
N ALA A 51 21.74 -19.20 0.44
CA ALA A 51 23.09 -19.67 0.76
C ALA A 51 23.39 -21.01 0.12
N ARG A 52 22.47 -21.98 0.26
CA ARG A 52 22.61 -23.31 -0.38
C ARG A 52 22.64 -23.23 -1.90
N GLN A 53 21.82 -22.37 -2.50
CA GLN A 53 21.79 -22.20 -3.96
C GLN A 53 23.10 -21.61 -4.47
N LEU A 54 23.63 -20.59 -3.80
CA LEU A 54 24.93 -19.99 -4.14
C LEU A 54 26.07 -21.01 -3.97
N THR A 55 26.11 -21.76 -2.88
CA THR A 55 27.13 -22.82 -2.69
C THR A 55 27.05 -23.90 -3.77
N LYS A 56 25.85 -24.25 -4.26
CA LYS A 56 25.68 -25.22 -5.34
C LYS A 56 26.11 -24.68 -6.69
N LEU A 57 25.86 -23.40 -6.97
CA LEU A 57 26.21 -22.74 -8.24
C LEU A 57 27.71 -22.45 -8.33
N TYR A 58 28.28 -21.92 -7.25
CA TYR A 58 29.70 -21.56 -7.15
C TYR A 58 30.48 -22.63 -6.40
N LYS A 59 30.41 -23.90 -6.86
CA LYS A 59 31.30 -24.95 -6.31
C LYS A 59 32.72 -24.38 -6.22
N PRO A 60 33.40 -24.43 -5.07
CA PRO A 60 34.71 -23.82 -4.93
C PRO A 60 35.65 -24.38 -6.00
N ILE A 61 36.32 -23.50 -6.74
CA ILE A 61 37.39 -23.89 -7.68
C ILE A 61 38.59 -24.47 -6.92
N ASP A 62 38.66 -24.27 -5.60
CA ASP A 62 39.71 -24.81 -4.73
C ASP A 62 39.08 -25.27 -3.39
N SER A 63 39.25 -26.56 -3.06
CA SER A 63 38.44 -27.26 -2.07
C SER A 63 38.85 -27.06 -0.61
N ASP A 64 39.94 -26.35 -0.31
CA ASP A 64 40.55 -26.48 1.02
C ASP A 64 40.44 -25.30 1.98
N ASN A 65 39.91 -24.11 1.62
CA ASN A 65 39.92 -23.00 2.59
C ASN A 65 38.79 -21.97 2.58
N HIS A 66 37.68 -22.16 1.85
CA HIS A 66 36.54 -21.25 1.95
C HIS A 66 35.50 -21.69 2.98
N LYS A 67 35.85 -21.52 4.27
CA LYS A 67 34.83 -21.38 5.31
C LYS A 67 33.98 -20.14 4.97
N SER A 68 32.65 -20.28 4.97
CA SER A 68 31.77 -19.09 4.89
C SER A 68 32.27 -18.04 5.88
N PRO A 69 32.41 -16.76 5.46
CA PRO A 69 32.95 -15.69 6.31
C PRO A 69 32.28 -15.59 7.70
N MET A 70 31.07 -16.13 7.85
CA MET A 70 30.29 -16.06 9.10
C MET A 70 29.99 -17.41 9.76
N GLY A 71 30.50 -18.53 9.22
CA GLY A 71 30.24 -19.88 9.73
C GLY A 71 28.76 -20.31 9.67
N GLY A 72 28.49 -21.61 9.84
CA GLY A 72 27.13 -22.13 10.06
C GLY A 72 26.08 -21.91 8.96
N GLY A 73 26.49 -21.68 7.70
CA GLY A 73 25.57 -21.53 6.57
C GLY A 73 24.85 -20.18 6.48
N ARG A 74 25.41 -19.12 7.07
CA ARG A 74 24.92 -17.73 6.95
C ARG A 74 25.70 -16.98 5.87
N LEU A 75 25.01 -16.15 5.07
CA LEU A 75 25.62 -15.31 4.03
C LEU A 75 26.10 -13.95 4.58
N CYS A 76 25.33 -13.38 5.50
CA CYS A 76 25.55 -12.07 6.09
C CYS A 76 24.94 -12.01 7.50
N PRO A 77 25.29 -10.99 8.31
CA PRO A 77 24.55 -10.68 9.53
C PRO A 77 23.12 -10.34 9.15
N LEU A 78 22.17 -10.76 9.99
CA LEU A 78 20.77 -10.43 9.80
C LEU A 78 20.24 -9.80 11.09
N ASP A 79 19.99 -8.49 11.00
CA ASP A 79 19.32 -7.74 12.07
C ASP A 79 17.87 -8.21 12.22
N ASN A 80 17.31 -7.97 13.40
CA ASN A 80 15.90 -8.26 13.66
C ASN A 80 15.00 -7.44 12.73
N VAL A 81 13.83 -7.98 12.40
CA VAL A 81 12.82 -7.25 11.64
C VAL A 81 12.41 -6.00 12.42
N GLY A 82 12.66 -4.83 11.84
CA GLY A 82 12.30 -3.55 12.43
C GLY A 82 10.78 -3.41 12.60
N PRO A 83 10.29 -2.96 13.78
CA PRO A 83 8.88 -2.67 13.98
C PRO A 83 8.46 -1.40 13.23
N SER A 84 7.20 -1.36 12.83
CA SER A 84 6.54 -0.15 12.34
C SER A 84 5.98 0.62 13.53
N PRO A 85 6.13 1.95 13.58
CA PRO A 85 5.46 2.77 14.60
C PRO A 85 3.93 2.73 14.43
N TRP A 86 3.44 2.56 13.20
CA TRP A 86 2.01 2.47 12.90
C TRP A 86 1.64 1.09 12.37
N ILE A 87 0.79 0.39 13.12
CA ILE A 87 0.35 -0.98 12.88
C ILE A 87 -1.16 -1.07 12.62
N TYR A 88 -1.89 0.02 12.89
CA TYR A 88 -3.29 0.23 12.54
C TYR A 88 -3.47 1.50 11.71
N GLY A 89 -4.47 1.53 10.83
CA GLY A 89 -4.83 2.71 10.03
C GLY A 89 -3.70 3.27 9.15
N TYR A 90 -2.59 2.54 8.97
CA TYR A 90 -1.37 3.08 8.39
C TYR A 90 -1.42 3.19 6.86
N ARG A 91 -2.35 2.48 6.20
CA ARG A 91 -2.36 2.34 4.75
C ARG A 91 -2.86 3.63 4.08
N ASN A 92 -1.95 4.37 3.47
CA ASN A 92 -2.24 5.65 2.80
C ASN A 92 -2.74 5.51 1.34
N LYS A 93 -2.78 4.29 0.77
CA LYS A 93 -3.32 4.00 -0.57
C LYS A 93 -4.17 2.74 -0.55
N CYS A 94 -5.44 2.86 -0.89
CA CYS A 94 -6.37 1.74 -1.03
C CYS A 94 -6.91 1.67 -2.46
N GLU A 95 -6.95 0.47 -3.01
CA GLU A 95 -7.53 0.17 -4.31
C GLU A 95 -8.71 -0.77 -4.07
N PHE A 96 -9.92 -0.23 -4.20
CA PHE A 96 -11.17 -0.95 -3.98
C PHE A 96 -11.81 -1.29 -5.32
N ALA A 97 -12.32 -2.50 -5.45
CA ALA A 97 -13.12 -2.88 -6.60
C ALA A 97 -14.56 -2.39 -6.43
N ALA A 98 -15.20 -1.99 -7.54
CA ALA A 98 -16.65 -1.89 -7.61
C ALA A 98 -17.21 -3.27 -7.97
N GLY A 99 -18.13 -3.78 -7.17
CA GLY A 99 -18.68 -5.12 -7.36
C GLY A 99 -19.95 -5.36 -6.57
N ILE A 100 -20.35 -6.63 -6.50
CA ILE A 100 -21.54 -7.05 -5.75
C ILE A 100 -21.12 -7.54 -4.36
N ASP A 101 -21.70 -6.93 -3.33
CA ASP A 101 -21.48 -7.32 -1.95
C ASP A 101 -21.88 -8.79 -1.72
N VAL A 102 -21.04 -9.52 -0.99
CA VAL A 102 -21.31 -10.91 -0.61
C VAL A 102 -22.42 -11.06 0.44
N GLN A 103 -22.74 -10.00 1.18
CA GLN A 103 -23.77 -10.05 2.23
C GLN A 103 -25.13 -9.56 1.72
N THR A 104 -25.16 -8.38 1.11
CA THR A 104 -26.42 -7.72 0.71
C THR A 104 -26.82 -7.96 -0.75
N SER A 105 -25.92 -8.51 -1.57
CA SER A 105 -26.09 -8.64 -3.03
C SER A 105 -26.36 -7.32 -3.76
N LYS A 106 -26.01 -6.17 -3.15
CA LYS A 106 -26.10 -4.83 -3.75
C LYS A 106 -24.75 -4.35 -4.27
N PRO A 107 -24.70 -3.35 -5.17
CA PRO A 107 -23.46 -2.69 -5.56
C PRO A 107 -22.69 -2.13 -4.36
N MET A 108 -21.38 -2.34 -4.34
CA MET A 108 -20.50 -1.92 -3.25
C MET A 108 -19.09 -1.62 -3.75
N ILE A 109 -18.43 -0.67 -3.09
CA ILE A 109 -16.98 -0.47 -3.16
C ILE A 109 -16.31 -1.26 -2.02
N GLY A 110 -15.44 -2.20 -2.36
CA GLY A 110 -14.80 -3.05 -1.36
C GLY A 110 -13.61 -3.85 -1.88
N PHE A 111 -13.11 -4.77 -1.06
CA PHE A 111 -12.05 -5.69 -1.48
C PHE A 111 -12.64 -6.95 -2.09
N THR A 112 -12.02 -7.42 -3.16
CA THR A 112 -12.37 -8.70 -3.79
C THR A 112 -12.15 -9.87 -2.83
N VAL A 113 -13.18 -10.71 -2.66
CA VAL A 113 -13.13 -11.87 -1.73
C VAL A 113 -13.02 -13.24 -2.43
N GLY A 114 -12.56 -13.24 -3.68
CA GLY A 114 -12.37 -14.45 -4.50
C GLY A 114 -13.67 -15.03 -5.06
N THR A 115 -13.57 -16.01 -5.96
CA THR A 115 -14.72 -16.65 -6.59
C THR A 115 -15.39 -17.62 -5.60
N VAL A 116 -16.70 -17.48 -5.41
CA VAL A 116 -17.52 -18.49 -4.72
C VAL A 116 -17.51 -19.77 -5.57
N LYS A 117 -16.60 -20.70 -5.28
CA LYS A 117 -16.84 -22.10 -5.65
C LYS A 117 -17.87 -22.61 -4.65
N ASN A 118 -19.10 -22.81 -5.10
CA ASN A 118 -20.06 -23.62 -4.36
C ASN A 118 -19.42 -25.00 -4.20
N ARG A 119 -19.05 -25.37 -2.97
CA ARG A 119 -18.82 -26.78 -2.66
C ARG A 119 -20.20 -27.40 -2.58
N VAL A 120 -20.54 -28.20 -3.58
CA VAL A 120 -21.62 -29.16 -3.47
C VAL A 120 -21.22 -30.12 -2.36
N GLN A 121 -21.93 -30.06 -1.24
CA GLN A 121 -21.96 -31.12 -0.26
C GLN A 121 -23.36 -31.72 -0.40
N ASP A 122 -23.39 -33.02 -0.66
CA ASP A 122 -24.57 -33.89 -0.64
C ASP A 122 -25.61 -33.68 -1.76
N GLY A 123 -25.36 -34.36 -2.89
CA GLY A 123 -26.28 -35.34 -3.48
C GLY A 123 -27.70 -34.94 -3.90
N VAL A 124 -28.11 -33.68 -3.78
CA VAL A 124 -29.42 -33.20 -4.26
C VAL A 124 -29.18 -31.90 -5.03
N SER A 125 -29.10 -32.02 -6.34
CA SER A 125 -29.14 -30.87 -7.25
C SER A 125 -30.56 -30.30 -7.29
N ASN A 126 -30.96 -29.62 -6.21
CA ASN A 126 -31.97 -28.58 -6.33
C ASN A 126 -31.26 -27.35 -6.90
N VAL A 127 -31.60 -27.07 -8.16
CA VAL A 127 -31.39 -25.83 -8.92
C VAL A 127 -30.74 -24.74 -8.06
N GLY A 128 -29.41 -24.78 -7.97
CA GLY A 128 -28.66 -23.60 -7.61
C GLY A 128 -28.92 -22.63 -8.74
N THR A 129 -29.62 -21.53 -8.46
CA THR A 129 -29.60 -20.40 -9.37
C THR A 129 -28.13 -20.08 -9.63
N ALA A 130 -27.70 -20.40 -10.84
CA ALA A 130 -26.44 -19.93 -11.35
C ALA A 130 -26.45 -18.42 -11.18
N ASP A 131 -25.59 -17.87 -10.33
CA ASP A 131 -25.19 -16.47 -10.45
C ASP A 131 -24.43 -16.38 -11.79
N ASN A 132 -25.17 -16.26 -12.88
CA ASN A 132 -24.72 -16.03 -14.26
C ASN A 132 -24.14 -14.61 -14.44
N GLY A 133 -23.66 -13.98 -13.35
CA GLY A 133 -23.06 -12.65 -13.37
C GLY A 133 -21.54 -12.74 -13.31
N GLY A 134 -20.86 -12.14 -14.29
CA GLY A 134 -19.41 -11.98 -14.30
C GLY A 134 -18.91 -10.86 -13.37
N CYS A 135 -19.77 -10.34 -12.50
CA CYS A 135 -19.44 -9.27 -11.55
C CYS A 135 -18.44 -9.77 -10.49
N VAL A 136 -17.54 -8.87 -10.09
CA VAL A 136 -16.61 -9.14 -8.98
C VAL A 136 -17.38 -9.18 -7.66
N ARG A 137 -17.10 -10.18 -6.82
CA ARG A 137 -17.63 -10.24 -5.45
C ARG A 137 -16.72 -9.49 -4.49
N VAL A 138 -17.30 -8.57 -3.74
CA VAL A 138 -16.57 -7.68 -2.82
C VAL A 138 -17.10 -7.78 -1.40
N ALA A 139 -16.29 -7.36 -0.44
CA ALA A 139 -16.69 -7.17 0.94
C ALA A 139 -16.15 -5.82 1.47
N SER A 140 -16.86 -5.25 2.44
CA SER A 140 -16.49 -3.99 3.07
C SER A 140 -15.08 -4.03 3.66
N ALA A 141 -14.36 -2.92 3.51
CA ALA A 141 -13.07 -2.69 4.16
C ALA A 141 -13.19 -2.42 5.68
N LYS A 142 -14.41 -2.20 6.18
CA LYS A 142 -14.65 -1.88 7.59
C LYS A 142 -14.11 -2.99 8.51
N GLY A 143 -13.39 -2.57 9.54
CA GLY A 143 -12.73 -3.47 10.50
C GLY A 143 -11.41 -4.05 10.00
N CYS A 144 -10.94 -3.73 8.79
CA CYS A 144 -9.58 -4.05 8.38
C CYS A 144 -8.58 -3.19 9.15
N PRO A 145 -7.68 -3.78 9.96
CA PRO A 145 -6.88 -3.02 10.91
C PRO A 145 -5.92 -2.03 10.24
N HIS A 146 -5.45 -2.34 9.03
CA HIS A 146 -4.48 -1.53 8.30
C HIS A 146 -5.10 -0.38 7.50
N ILE A 147 -6.42 -0.35 7.30
CA ILE A 147 -7.08 0.63 6.44
C ILE A 147 -7.43 1.88 7.27
N ALA A 148 -7.10 3.06 6.75
CA ALA A 148 -7.44 4.32 7.38
C ALA A 148 -8.94 4.61 7.26
N ASN A 149 -9.54 5.20 8.32
CA ASN A 149 -10.94 5.63 8.34
C ASN A 149 -11.35 6.50 7.13
N PRO A 150 -10.59 7.54 6.70
CA PRO A 150 -10.99 8.32 5.53
C PRO A 150 -11.12 7.48 4.24
N ALA A 151 -10.33 6.41 4.08
CA ALA A 151 -10.48 5.51 2.94
C ALA A 151 -11.77 4.67 3.02
N ILE A 152 -12.16 4.24 4.22
CA ILE A 152 -13.44 3.54 4.47
C ILE A 152 -14.61 4.50 4.20
N ASP A 153 -14.52 5.75 4.67
CA ASP A 153 -15.57 6.74 4.50
C ASP A 153 -15.83 7.08 3.04
N VAL A 154 -14.76 7.25 2.26
CA VAL A 154 -14.85 7.47 0.81
C VAL A 154 -15.46 6.25 0.12
N ALA A 155 -15.06 5.02 0.49
CA ALA A 155 -15.65 3.80 -0.07
C ALA A 155 -17.16 3.69 0.25
N ASP A 156 -17.56 4.01 1.47
CA ASP A 156 -18.98 4.00 1.89
C ASP A 156 -19.78 5.10 1.17
N ALA A 157 -19.22 6.29 1.00
CA ALA A 157 -19.86 7.40 0.27
C ALA A 157 -20.05 7.09 -1.21
N ILE A 158 -19.03 6.51 -1.86
CA ILE A 158 -19.16 6.07 -3.25
C ILE A 158 -20.09 4.87 -3.36
N THR A 159 -20.16 3.98 -2.37
CA THR A 159 -21.15 2.90 -2.33
C THR A 159 -22.58 3.44 -2.35
N ARG A 160 -22.88 4.50 -1.58
CA ARG A 160 -24.18 5.18 -1.65
C ARG A 160 -24.42 5.78 -3.05
N MET A 161 -23.42 6.42 -3.64
CA MET A 161 -23.48 6.89 -5.02
C MET A 161 -23.82 5.74 -6.00
N LEU A 162 -23.20 4.56 -5.85
CA LEU A 162 -23.49 3.40 -6.71
C LEU A 162 -24.95 2.93 -6.61
N ILE A 163 -25.52 2.95 -5.40
CA ILE A 163 -26.91 2.56 -5.18
C ILE A 163 -27.84 3.59 -5.84
N ASP A 164 -27.56 4.89 -5.68
CA ASP A 164 -28.31 5.95 -6.36
C ASP A 164 -28.23 5.79 -7.89
N MET A 165 -27.07 5.37 -8.42
CA MET A 165 -26.85 5.12 -9.86
C MET A 165 -27.71 4.01 -10.44
N GLU A 166 -28.22 3.06 -9.65
CA GLU A 166 -29.11 2.00 -10.16
C GLU A 166 -30.40 2.60 -10.74
N SER A 167 -30.80 3.78 -10.27
CA SER A 167 -31.97 4.51 -10.77
C SER A 167 -31.73 5.30 -12.06
N TRP A 168 -30.48 5.38 -12.56
CA TRP A 168 -30.13 6.24 -13.71
C TRP A 168 -30.37 5.60 -15.08
N GLY A 169 -30.95 4.39 -15.13
CA GLY A 169 -31.27 3.73 -16.40
C GLY A 169 -30.04 3.30 -17.21
N LEU A 170 -28.92 3.00 -16.54
CA LEU A 170 -27.68 2.57 -17.19
C LEU A 170 -27.87 1.21 -17.90
N ASN A 171 -27.62 1.19 -19.21
CA ASN A 171 -27.58 -0.04 -19.98
C ASN A 171 -26.46 -0.94 -19.44
N GLY A 172 -26.80 -2.09 -18.86
CA GLY A 172 -25.81 -3.06 -18.38
C GLY A 172 -25.46 -3.01 -16.89
N GLY A 173 -26.00 -2.04 -16.14
CA GLY A 173 -25.84 -1.94 -14.68
C GLY A 173 -24.68 -1.06 -14.21
N VAL A 174 -24.65 -0.79 -12.90
CA VAL A 174 -23.69 0.15 -12.29
C VAL A 174 -22.29 -0.45 -12.22
N VAL A 175 -22.17 -1.71 -11.79
CA VAL A 175 -20.88 -2.41 -11.67
C VAL A 175 -20.59 -3.23 -12.91
N TYR A 176 -19.30 -3.34 -13.27
CA TYR A 176 -18.90 -4.05 -14.46
C TYR A 176 -19.05 -5.58 -14.33
N ASP A 177 -19.76 -6.18 -15.29
CA ASP A 177 -19.94 -7.63 -15.44
C ASP A 177 -19.03 -8.16 -16.57
N LYS A 178 -18.09 -9.04 -16.21
CA LYS A 178 -17.12 -9.61 -17.18
C LYS A 178 -17.72 -10.57 -18.20
N VAL A 179 -18.83 -11.22 -17.88
CA VAL A 179 -19.48 -12.19 -18.78
C VAL A 179 -20.35 -11.42 -19.76
N LYS A 180 -21.11 -10.43 -19.28
CA LYS A 180 -21.95 -9.58 -20.13
C LYS A 180 -21.16 -8.50 -20.87
N THR A 181 -19.90 -8.27 -20.48
CA THR A 181 -19.05 -7.18 -20.96
C THR A 181 -19.75 -5.82 -20.91
N LYS A 182 -20.45 -5.57 -19.81
CA LYS A 182 -21.37 -4.45 -19.64
C LYS A 182 -21.22 -3.83 -18.25
N GLY A 183 -21.63 -2.57 -18.14
CA GLY A 183 -21.57 -1.79 -16.91
C GLY A 183 -20.37 -0.86 -16.84
N CYS A 184 -20.40 0.10 -15.91
CA CYS A 184 -19.48 1.24 -15.97
C CYS A 184 -18.43 1.26 -14.84
N MET A 185 -18.78 0.98 -13.59
CA MET A 185 -17.86 1.15 -12.46
C MET A 185 -16.88 -0.01 -12.36
N ARG A 186 -15.58 0.31 -12.31
CA ARG A 186 -14.49 -0.66 -12.20
C ARG A 186 -13.89 -0.68 -10.80
N MET A 187 -13.30 0.44 -10.39
CA MET A 187 -12.56 0.53 -9.13
C MET A 187 -12.43 1.97 -8.66
N VAL A 188 -12.12 2.11 -7.37
CA VAL A 188 -11.85 3.37 -6.69
C VAL A 188 -10.47 3.28 -6.07
N ILE A 189 -9.60 4.25 -6.39
CA ILE A 189 -8.33 4.43 -5.70
C ILE A 189 -8.48 5.60 -4.74
N VAL A 190 -8.23 5.36 -3.46
CA VAL A 190 -8.23 6.39 -2.44
C VAL A 190 -6.82 6.52 -1.87
N ARG A 191 -6.28 7.73 -1.89
CA ARG A 191 -5.06 8.07 -1.15
C ARG A 191 -5.37 9.03 -0.03
N CYS A 192 -4.75 8.81 1.12
CA CYS A 192 -4.94 9.63 2.30
C CYS A 192 -3.60 9.85 2.99
N SER A 193 -3.09 11.08 3.04
CA SER A 193 -1.95 11.40 3.89
C SER A 193 -2.43 11.53 5.33
N MET A 194 -1.87 10.69 6.21
CA MET A 194 -2.16 10.76 7.64
C MET A 194 -1.38 11.89 8.34
N LEU A 195 -0.42 12.52 7.65
CA LEU A 195 0.34 13.65 8.18
C LEU A 195 -0.28 14.98 7.79
N THR A 196 -0.64 15.15 6.51
CA THR A 196 -1.18 16.42 6.00
C THR A 196 -2.70 16.49 6.08
N GLY A 197 -3.38 15.34 6.17
CA GLY A 197 -4.84 15.24 6.11
C GLY A 197 -5.40 15.33 4.68
N GLU A 198 -4.54 15.41 3.66
CA GLU A 198 -5.00 15.47 2.27
C GLU A 198 -5.50 14.11 1.80
N VAL A 199 -6.68 14.09 1.18
CA VAL A 199 -7.31 12.92 0.56
C VAL A 199 -7.49 13.15 -0.93
N MET A 200 -7.13 12.15 -1.74
CA MET A 200 -7.34 12.13 -3.18
C MET A 200 -8.13 10.89 -3.59
N VAL A 201 -9.11 11.07 -4.45
CA VAL A 201 -10.01 10.02 -4.93
C VAL A 201 -9.94 9.92 -6.45
N LEU A 202 -9.70 8.72 -6.96
CA LEU A 202 -9.74 8.42 -8.39
C LEU A 202 -10.79 7.34 -8.65
N LEU A 203 -11.82 7.67 -9.43
CA LEU A 203 -12.78 6.71 -9.96
C LEU A 203 -12.30 6.19 -11.31
N GLN A 204 -12.28 4.88 -11.50
CA GLN A 204 -12.08 4.27 -12.80
C GLN A 204 -13.39 3.73 -13.35
N VAL A 205 -13.71 4.11 -14.59
CA VAL A 205 -14.96 3.76 -15.24
C VAL A 205 -14.72 3.27 -16.68
N PHE A 206 -15.55 2.34 -17.14
CA PHE A 206 -15.63 1.93 -18.53
C PHE A 206 -16.63 2.82 -19.27
N PRO A 207 -16.24 3.44 -20.40
CA PRO A 207 -17.11 4.35 -21.14
C PRO A 207 -18.15 3.65 -22.02
N THR A 208 -18.05 2.33 -22.21
CA THR A 208 -18.79 1.55 -23.23
C THR A 208 -20.31 1.79 -23.22
N ASP A 209 -20.90 2.00 -22.04
CA ASP A 209 -22.34 2.21 -21.87
C ASP A 209 -22.68 3.60 -21.28
N LEU A 210 -21.74 4.57 -21.31
CA LEU A 210 -21.91 5.90 -20.69
C LEU A 210 -22.15 7.01 -21.72
N THR A 211 -23.30 7.67 -21.64
CA THR A 211 -23.56 8.94 -22.32
C THR A 211 -22.76 10.07 -21.66
N GLU A 212 -22.62 11.21 -22.34
CA GLU A 212 -22.02 12.40 -21.72
C GLU A 212 -22.77 12.87 -20.46
N GLU A 213 -24.08 12.68 -20.42
CA GLU A 213 -24.90 12.99 -19.25
C GLU A 213 -24.56 12.08 -18.07
N HIS A 214 -24.45 10.76 -18.30
CA HIS A 214 -24.02 9.82 -17.27
C HIS A 214 -22.63 10.17 -16.74
N GLN A 215 -21.69 10.57 -17.61
CA GLN A 215 -20.35 11.01 -17.20
C GLN A 215 -20.42 12.25 -16.29
N LYS A 216 -21.21 13.26 -16.66
CA LYS A 216 -21.43 14.45 -15.81
C LYS A 216 -22.09 14.10 -14.47
N MET A 217 -23.00 13.13 -14.44
CA MET A 217 -23.62 12.67 -13.20
C MET A 217 -22.62 11.94 -12.30
N ILE A 218 -21.73 11.12 -12.85
CA ILE A 218 -20.63 10.48 -12.10
C ILE A 218 -19.72 11.54 -11.48
N GLU A 219 -19.35 12.58 -12.24
CA GLU A 219 -18.53 13.70 -11.73
C GLU A 219 -19.22 14.41 -10.57
N LYS A 220 -20.52 14.74 -10.72
CA LYS A 220 -21.32 15.35 -9.63
C LYS A 220 -21.44 14.43 -8.42
N GLY A 221 -21.63 13.14 -8.63
CA GLY A 221 -21.69 12.12 -7.59
C GLY A 221 -20.39 12.05 -6.79
N LEU A 222 -19.23 12.09 -7.48
CA LEU A 222 -17.91 12.13 -6.83
C LEU A 222 -17.75 13.38 -5.96
N ILE A 223 -18.13 14.55 -6.47
CA ILE A 223 -18.09 15.80 -5.69
C ILE A 223 -18.97 15.70 -4.44
N LYS A 224 -20.21 15.19 -4.60
CA LYS A 224 -21.15 15.00 -3.49
C LYS A 224 -20.57 14.06 -2.44
N ALA A 225 -20.05 12.90 -2.85
CA ALA A 225 -19.44 11.92 -1.96
C ALA A 225 -18.26 12.52 -1.17
N CYS A 226 -17.39 13.29 -1.83
CA CYS A 226 -16.25 13.94 -1.16
C CYS A 226 -16.71 15.03 -0.16
N ARG A 227 -17.76 15.80 -0.49
CA ARG A 227 -18.32 16.81 0.44
C ARG A 227 -18.94 16.18 1.68
N GLU A 228 -19.69 15.08 1.52
CA GLU A 228 -20.24 14.33 2.66
C GLU A 228 -19.12 13.86 3.60
N CYS A 229 -18.00 13.37 3.03
CA CYS A 229 -16.82 13.00 3.80
C CYS A 229 -16.18 14.21 4.52
N ASP A 230 -15.98 15.33 3.82
CA ASP A 230 -15.40 16.55 4.40
C ASP A 230 -16.22 17.10 5.59
N GLU A 231 -17.54 17.08 5.47
CA GLU A 231 -18.46 17.47 6.54
C GLU A 231 -18.36 16.51 7.74
N LYS A 232 -18.29 15.20 7.46
CA LYS A 232 -18.09 14.17 8.49
C LYS A 232 -16.78 14.39 9.24
N TRP A 233 -15.66 14.50 8.53
CA TRP A 233 -14.34 14.67 9.13
C TRP A 233 -14.22 15.98 9.90
N SER A 234 -14.83 17.07 9.42
CA SER A 234 -14.85 18.35 10.13
C SER A 234 -15.59 18.25 11.48
N ARG A 235 -16.69 17.50 11.54
CA ARG A 235 -17.45 17.26 12.76
C ARG A 235 -16.66 16.40 13.75
N GLU A 236 -16.06 15.31 13.28
CA GLU A 236 -15.28 14.37 14.10
C GLU A 236 -14.03 15.06 14.68
N PHE A 237 -13.30 15.81 13.87
CA PHE A 237 -12.12 16.57 14.33
C PHE A 237 -12.48 17.61 15.41
N SER A 238 -13.61 18.29 15.26
CA SER A 238 -14.11 19.27 16.24
C SER A 238 -14.50 18.62 17.58
N GLN A 239 -14.95 17.36 17.56
CA GLN A 239 -15.25 16.59 18.77
C GLN A 239 -13.98 16.08 19.45
N GLN A 240 -12.98 15.66 18.67
CA GLN A 240 -11.69 15.18 19.17
C GLN A 240 -10.89 16.29 19.85
N SER A 241 -10.82 17.48 19.24
CA SER A 241 -10.08 18.63 19.79
C SER A 241 -10.59 19.09 21.16
N LYS A 242 -11.80 18.71 21.57
CA LYS A 242 -12.38 19.06 22.88
C LYS A 242 -11.98 18.10 24.01
N LYS A 243 -11.42 16.92 23.69
CA LYS A 243 -11.15 15.85 24.67
C LYS A 243 -9.73 15.85 25.28
N GLY A 244 -8.88 16.82 24.94
CA GLY A 244 -7.50 16.89 25.44
C GLY A 244 -6.56 15.89 24.75
N ASN A 245 -5.34 16.34 24.43
CA ASN A 245 -4.31 15.55 23.75
C ASN A 245 -3.43 14.85 24.80
N ASP A 246 -3.82 13.65 25.23
CA ASP A 246 -2.99 12.83 26.13
C ASP A 246 -3.01 11.34 25.74
N GLU A 247 -2.86 11.04 24.45
CA GLU A 247 -2.77 9.64 24.00
C GLU A 247 -1.47 9.36 23.24
N LYS A 248 -0.67 8.46 23.83
CA LYS A 248 0.26 7.63 23.07
C LYS A 248 -0.51 7.06 21.89
N THR A 249 0.06 7.14 20.69
CA THR A 249 -0.64 6.82 19.45
C THR A 249 -1.11 5.35 19.35
N ASN A 250 -0.76 4.47 20.29
CA ASN A 250 -1.21 3.08 20.38
C ASN A 250 -1.14 2.31 19.04
N GLY A 251 -0.14 2.64 18.23
CA GLY A 251 0.08 2.02 16.92
C GLY A 251 -0.75 2.62 15.77
N TYR A 252 -1.43 3.74 15.96
CA TYR A 252 -2.09 4.52 14.90
C TYR A 252 -1.22 5.69 14.44
N PRO A 253 -1.40 6.17 13.19
CA PRO A 253 -0.84 7.44 12.76
C PRO A 253 -1.57 8.64 13.40
N PRO A 254 -1.02 9.86 13.27
CA PRO A 254 -1.77 11.08 13.52
C PRO A 254 -3.09 11.11 12.74
N SER A 255 -4.09 11.77 13.29
CA SER A 255 -5.40 11.95 12.67
C SER A 255 -5.70 13.45 12.53
N PRO A 256 -5.08 14.13 11.56
CA PRO A 256 -5.35 15.54 11.28
C PRO A 256 -6.78 15.72 10.76
N LYS A 257 -7.20 16.98 10.61
CA LYS A 257 -8.46 17.29 9.93
C LYS A 257 -8.34 16.90 8.46
N PHE A 258 -8.96 15.78 8.10
CA PHE A 258 -8.96 15.31 6.72
C PHE A 258 -9.75 16.22 5.78
N LYS A 259 -9.32 16.29 4.53
CA LYS A 259 -10.00 17.01 3.45
C LYS A 259 -9.74 16.36 2.09
N ALA A 260 -10.79 16.15 1.31
CA ALA A 260 -10.68 15.75 -0.08
C ALA A 260 -10.17 16.94 -0.92
N VAL A 261 -8.88 16.89 -1.30
CA VAL A 261 -8.24 17.96 -2.06
C VAL A 261 -8.29 17.75 -3.55
N THR A 262 -8.39 16.48 -4.00
CA THR A 262 -8.37 16.11 -5.41
C THR A 262 -9.36 15.00 -5.70
N GLY A 263 -10.19 15.18 -6.73
CA GLY A 263 -11.09 14.16 -7.28
C GLY A 263 -10.87 14.00 -8.78
N LEU A 264 -10.71 12.76 -9.24
CA LEU A 264 -10.50 12.44 -10.65
C LEU A 264 -11.42 11.33 -11.13
N VAL A 265 -11.75 11.36 -12.41
CA VAL A 265 -12.41 10.27 -13.14
C VAL A 265 -11.50 9.85 -14.28
N GLN A 266 -11.22 8.55 -14.38
CA GLN A 266 -10.40 7.97 -15.42
C GLN A 266 -11.25 7.01 -16.25
N LEU A 267 -11.37 7.33 -17.54
CA LEU A 267 -12.04 6.47 -18.52
C LEU A 267 -11.05 5.41 -18.99
N HIS A 268 -11.45 4.14 -18.86
CA HIS A 268 -10.64 2.99 -19.23
C HIS A 268 -11.26 2.30 -20.45
N ALA A 269 -10.51 2.14 -21.55
CA ALA A 269 -11.05 1.64 -22.80
C ALA A 269 -11.41 0.14 -22.76
N SER A 270 -10.60 -0.70 -22.11
CA SER A 270 -10.89 -2.14 -21.96
C SER A 270 -10.37 -2.75 -20.65
N LEU A 271 -10.83 -3.95 -20.27
CA LEU A 271 -10.34 -4.67 -19.07
C LEU A 271 -8.85 -5.07 -19.14
N MET A 272 -8.31 -5.25 -20.35
CA MET A 272 -7.00 -5.88 -20.59
C MET A 272 -5.88 -4.89 -20.83
N GLU A 273 -6.21 -3.62 -21.09
CA GLU A 273 -5.20 -2.60 -21.35
C GLU A 273 -4.53 -2.12 -20.06
N LEU A 274 -3.21 -2.03 -20.08
CA LEU A 274 -2.49 -1.12 -19.20
C LEU A 274 -2.93 0.31 -19.56
N PRO A 275 -2.95 1.25 -18.61
CA PRO A 275 -3.29 2.64 -18.93
C PRO A 275 -2.27 3.19 -19.94
N ASP A 276 -2.61 3.12 -21.23
CA ASP A 276 -1.85 3.71 -22.34
C ASP A 276 -2.20 5.20 -22.47
N LYS A 277 -1.52 5.90 -23.38
CA LYS A 277 -1.75 7.29 -23.82
C LYS A 277 -3.21 7.61 -24.20
N THR A 278 -4.06 6.59 -24.38
CA THR A 278 -5.50 6.71 -24.64
C THR A 278 -6.37 6.82 -23.38
N THR A 279 -5.81 6.56 -22.19
CA THR A 279 -6.51 6.63 -20.91
C THR A 279 -6.75 8.09 -20.52
N ARG A 280 -7.97 8.57 -20.75
CA ARG A 280 -8.35 9.95 -20.42
C ARG A 280 -8.66 10.06 -18.94
N THR A 281 -7.76 10.72 -18.19
CA THR A 281 -8.00 11.11 -16.80
C THR A 281 -8.46 12.55 -16.77
N LYS A 282 -9.67 12.78 -16.28
CA LYS A 282 -10.24 14.11 -16.06
C LYS A 282 -10.15 14.46 -14.59
N ILE A 283 -9.60 15.64 -14.31
CA ILE A 283 -9.65 16.23 -12.97
C ILE A 283 -11.05 16.83 -12.80
N VAL A 284 -11.78 16.37 -11.81
CA VAL A 284 -13.12 16.86 -11.47
C VAL A 284 -13.01 18.07 -10.54
N PHE A 285 -12.10 18.00 -9.57
CA PHE A 285 -11.72 19.13 -8.73
C PHE A 285 -10.30 18.94 -8.18
N GLY A 286 -9.69 20.05 -7.76
CA GLY A 286 -8.36 20.04 -7.16
C GLY A 286 -7.21 20.06 -8.15
N PRO A 287 -5.96 19.93 -7.67
CA PRO A 287 -4.76 20.07 -8.50
C PRO A 287 -4.34 18.79 -9.26
N GLY A 288 -5.02 17.66 -9.07
CA GLY A 288 -4.65 16.38 -9.71
C GLY A 288 -3.58 15.56 -8.96
N TYR A 289 -3.15 16.03 -7.80
CA TYR A 289 -2.22 15.36 -6.89
C TYR A 289 -2.61 15.62 -5.43
N LEU A 290 -1.97 14.94 -4.48
CA LEU A 290 -1.94 15.36 -3.08
C LEU A 290 -0.50 15.53 -2.61
N TYR A 291 -0.32 16.19 -1.47
CA TYR A 291 0.96 16.26 -0.78
C TYR A 291 1.07 15.22 0.32
N GLU A 292 2.21 14.52 0.32
CA GLU A 292 2.64 13.65 1.40
C GLU A 292 3.98 14.15 1.96
N GLU A 293 4.25 13.82 3.22
CA GLU A 293 5.53 14.12 3.87
C GLU A 293 6.22 12.82 4.28
N LEU A 294 7.55 12.77 4.14
CA LEU A 294 8.36 11.66 4.59
C LEU A 294 9.72 12.21 5.05
N LEU A 295 10.08 12.00 6.32
CA LEU A 295 11.32 12.53 6.93
C LEU A 295 11.56 14.03 6.63
N GLY A 296 10.51 14.85 6.70
CA GLY A 296 10.58 16.31 6.47
C GLY A 296 10.73 16.73 5.01
N VAL A 297 10.62 15.80 4.05
CA VAL A 297 10.57 16.12 2.61
C VAL A 297 9.14 15.99 2.13
N LYS A 298 8.66 17.02 1.40
CA LYS A 298 7.31 17.10 0.86
C LYS A 298 7.27 16.58 -0.57
N PHE A 299 6.36 15.66 -0.86
CA PHE A 299 6.21 15.02 -2.16
C PHE A 299 4.86 15.36 -2.78
N ARG A 300 4.83 15.66 -4.08
CA ARG A 300 3.58 15.68 -4.88
C ARG A 300 3.33 14.26 -5.38
N ILE A 301 2.21 13.69 -4.99
CA ILE A 301 1.86 12.30 -5.30
C ILE A 301 0.66 12.29 -6.25
N SER A 302 0.87 11.75 -7.46
CA SER A 302 -0.20 11.51 -8.41
C SER A 302 -1.01 10.24 -8.05
N PRO A 303 -2.20 10.04 -8.62
CA PRO A 303 -3.08 8.94 -8.24
C PRO A 303 -2.43 7.55 -8.38
N THR A 304 -1.70 7.33 -9.47
CA THR A 304 -1.12 6.04 -9.83
C THR A 304 0.35 5.87 -9.43
N ALA A 305 1.07 6.95 -9.12
CA ALA A 305 2.49 6.91 -8.77
C ALA A 305 2.81 6.01 -7.57
N PHE A 306 3.84 5.18 -7.66
CA PHE A 306 4.25 4.38 -6.50
C PHE A 306 4.73 5.29 -5.36
N PHE A 307 4.23 5.03 -4.15
CA PHE A 307 4.70 5.64 -2.91
C PHE A 307 4.52 4.64 -1.77
N GLN A 308 5.33 4.76 -0.72
CA GLN A 308 5.27 3.83 0.40
C GLN A 308 3.91 3.90 1.10
N VAL A 309 3.25 2.75 1.23
CA VAL A 309 1.88 2.68 1.74
C VAL A 309 1.78 2.83 3.26
N ASN A 310 2.90 2.71 3.97
CA ASN A 310 3.03 2.93 5.40
C ASN A 310 4.19 3.90 5.62
N VAL A 311 3.87 5.19 5.81
CA VAL A 311 4.87 6.26 5.97
C VAL A 311 5.74 6.00 7.19
N GLY A 312 5.16 5.69 8.36
CA GLY A 312 5.93 5.41 9.57
C GLY A 312 6.92 4.24 9.42
N ALA A 313 6.54 3.17 8.72
CA ALA A 313 7.49 2.08 8.43
C ALA A 313 8.56 2.50 7.41
N ALA A 314 8.21 3.34 6.43
CA ALA A 314 9.14 3.88 5.45
C ALA A 314 10.19 4.79 6.10
N GLU A 315 9.81 5.60 7.10
CA GLU A 315 10.75 6.42 7.87
C GLU A 315 11.77 5.56 8.61
N SER A 316 11.34 4.47 9.26
CA SER A 316 12.25 3.50 9.89
C SER A 316 13.20 2.85 8.88
N LEU A 317 12.69 2.47 7.71
CA LEU A 317 13.48 1.88 6.63
C LEU A 317 14.54 2.86 6.12
N PHE A 318 14.13 4.08 5.76
CA PHE A 318 15.03 5.07 5.17
C PHE A 318 16.00 5.67 6.19
N SER A 319 15.65 5.69 7.47
CA SER A 319 16.60 5.98 8.55
C SER A 319 17.70 4.93 8.65
N SER A 320 17.38 3.65 8.47
CA SER A 320 18.37 2.57 8.42
C SER A 320 19.30 2.70 7.21
N VAL A 321 18.74 3.01 6.03
CA VAL A 321 19.54 3.27 4.82
C VAL A 321 20.50 4.44 5.02
N ARG A 322 20.01 5.55 5.60
CA ARG A 322 20.85 6.71 5.95
C ARG A 322 21.99 6.33 6.89
N LYS A 323 21.71 5.54 7.92
CA LYS A 323 22.73 5.08 8.88
C LYS A 323 23.80 4.25 8.17
N TRP A 324 23.41 3.28 7.33
CA TRP A 324 24.36 2.46 6.59
C TRP A 324 25.18 3.25 5.58
N LEU A 325 24.57 4.25 4.92
CA LEU A 325 25.31 5.16 4.04
C LEU A 325 26.38 5.94 4.83
N PHE A 326 26.05 6.41 6.04
CA PHE A 326 27.01 7.10 6.91
C PHE A 326 28.15 6.16 7.35
N GLU A 327 27.84 4.94 7.80
CA GLU A 327 28.83 3.95 8.24
C GLU A 327 29.75 3.50 7.10
N ALA A 328 29.22 3.31 5.88
CA ALA A 328 30.00 2.93 4.71
C ALA A 328 31.03 4.01 4.31
N ASN A 329 30.69 5.29 4.50
CA ASN A 329 31.60 6.40 4.22
C ASN A 329 32.53 6.75 5.38
N ASN A 330 32.26 6.22 6.57
CA ASN A 330 33.05 6.45 7.78
C ASN A 330 33.37 5.11 8.44
N PRO A 331 34.12 4.23 7.77
CA PRO A 331 34.49 2.96 8.35
C PRO A 331 35.27 3.22 9.66
N PRO A 332 34.99 2.45 10.72
CA PRO A 332 35.69 2.63 11.99
C PRO A 332 37.19 2.51 11.77
N LYS A 333 37.97 3.51 12.23
CA LYS A 333 39.43 3.46 12.20
C LYS A 333 39.86 2.18 12.92
N SER A 334 40.65 1.35 12.23
CA SER A 334 41.18 0.13 12.83
C SER A 334 42.03 0.48 14.06
N LYS A 335 41.89 -0.28 15.15
CA LYS A 335 42.63 -0.11 16.42
C LYS A 335 44.16 -0.32 16.33
N LYS A 336 44.78 -0.11 15.16
CA LYS A 336 46.22 -0.30 14.92
C LYS A 336 46.98 0.99 14.58
N SER A 337 46.38 2.16 14.76
CA SER A 337 47.05 3.45 14.52
C SER A 337 46.87 4.45 15.67
N GLU A 338 47.03 4.00 16.91
CA GLU A 338 47.42 4.89 18.00
C GLU A 338 48.94 5.05 17.95
N LYS A 339 49.42 5.94 17.07
CA LYS A 339 50.71 6.66 17.15
C LYS A 339 50.97 7.39 15.84
N SER A 340 50.41 8.60 15.74
CA SER A 340 50.92 9.79 15.01
C SER A 340 49.72 10.69 14.65
N GLU A 341 49.18 11.39 15.64
CA GLU A 341 48.38 12.59 15.37
C GLU A 341 49.30 13.80 15.49
N GLU A 342 49.96 14.15 14.39
CA GLU A 342 50.35 15.54 14.15
C GLU A 342 49.18 16.23 13.46
N LYS A 343 48.74 17.31 14.10
CA LYS A 343 47.64 18.18 13.69
C LYS A 343 47.97 18.83 12.36
N ASN A 344 47.15 18.57 11.33
CA ASN A 344 46.89 19.54 10.28
C ASN A 344 45.42 19.97 10.40
N GLU A 345 45.22 21.05 11.16
CA GLU A 345 43.99 21.84 11.16
C GLU A 345 43.97 22.65 9.86
N GLY A 346 43.33 22.11 8.83
CA GLY A 346 43.11 22.78 7.55
C GLY A 346 42.33 21.88 6.59
N GLU A 347 41.07 22.24 6.31
CA GLU A 347 40.22 21.66 5.26
C GLU A 347 39.76 20.19 5.41
N GLY A 348 39.44 19.75 6.63
CA GLY A 348 38.83 18.44 6.90
C GLY A 348 37.34 18.32 6.55
N GLY A 349 36.91 18.75 5.37
CA GLY A 349 35.54 18.55 4.91
C GLY A 349 35.26 17.07 4.65
N GLN A 350 34.35 16.45 5.41
CA GLN A 350 33.94 15.07 5.21
C GLN A 350 33.43 14.87 3.77
N ARG A 351 34.12 14.04 2.97
CA ARG A 351 33.76 13.83 1.56
C ARG A 351 32.46 13.03 1.47
N LEU A 352 31.39 13.69 1.03
CA LEU A 352 30.07 13.06 0.86
C LEU A 352 30.05 12.10 -0.36
N PRO A 353 29.37 10.94 -0.25
CA PRO A 353 29.28 9.95 -1.32
C PRO A 353 28.51 10.45 -2.53
N VAL A 354 28.69 9.79 -3.67
CA VAL A 354 27.74 9.85 -4.79
C VAL A 354 26.77 8.68 -4.65
N VAL A 355 25.46 8.97 -4.73
CA VAL A 355 24.39 7.95 -4.62
C VAL A 355 23.78 7.71 -6.00
N LEU A 356 23.63 6.43 -6.34
CA LEU A 356 22.84 5.97 -7.50
C LEU A 356 21.55 5.33 -6.99
N ASP A 357 20.41 5.96 -7.24
CA ASP A 357 19.08 5.48 -6.88
C ASP A 357 18.44 4.79 -8.11
N VAL A 358 18.51 3.46 -8.14
CA VAL A 358 18.00 2.65 -9.25
C VAL A 358 16.56 2.24 -8.96
N CYS A 359 15.67 2.37 -9.95
CA CYS A 359 14.22 2.25 -9.79
C CYS A 359 13.68 3.29 -8.81
N CYS A 360 14.11 4.55 -9.00
CA CYS A 360 13.88 5.61 -8.03
C CYS A 360 12.40 6.01 -7.89
N GLY A 361 11.54 5.66 -8.85
CA GLY A 361 10.12 5.99 -8.86
C GLY A 361 9.89 7.49 -8.70
N THR A 362 9.15 7.86 -7.65
CA THR A 362 8.91 9.27 -7.26
C THR A 362 10.15 9.98 -6.69
N GLY A 363 11.30 9.32 -6.63
CA GLY A 363 12.55 9.84 -6.09
C GLY A 363 12.64 9.79 -4.57
N ALA A 364 11.79 9.03 -3.89
CA ALA A 364 11.68 9.03 -2.44
C ALA A 364 13.03 8.77 -1.75
N ILE A 365 13.77 7.73 -2.16
CA ILE A 365 15.06 7.39 -1.54
C ILE A 365 16.10 8.46 -1.87
N GLY A 366 16.31 8.76 -3.15
CA GLY A 366 17.30 9.71 -3.62
C GLY A 366 17.13 11.11 -3.02
N LEU A 367 15.90 11.64 -2.99
CA LEU A 367 15.60 12.96 -2.41
C LEU A 367 15.88 13.00 -0.90
N LEU A 368 15.60 11.91 -0.18
CA LEU A 368 15.92 11.80 1.25
C LEU A 368 17.43 11.71 1.51
N MET A 369 18.16 11.03 0.62
CA MET A 369 19.61 10.88 0.73
C MET A 369 20.37 12.12 0.23
N ALA A 370 19.73 13.03 -0.50
CA ALA A 370 20.39 14.19 -1.11
C ALA A 370 21.12 15.09 -0.10
N LYS A 371 20.63 15.20 1.14
CA LYS A 371 21.31 15.96 2.22
C LYS A 371 22.58 15.28 2.75
N TYR A 372 22.80 14.01 2.40
CA TYR A 372 23.90 13.17 2.89
C TYR A 372 24.80 12.67 1.75
N ALA A 373 24.64 13.23 0.56
CA ALA A 373 25.38 12.87 -0.64
C ALA A 373 25.88 14.14 -1.35
N SER A 374 27.01 14.04 -2.04
CA SER A 374 27.50 15.13 -2.90
C SER A 374 26.70 15.23 -4.18
N LYS A 375 26.24 14.09 -4.73
CA LYS A 375 25.35 13.98 -5.88
C LYS A 375 24.44 12.76 -5.74
N VAL A 376 23.24 12.86 -6.30
CA VAL A 376 22.29 11.76 -6.42
C VAL A 376 21.88 11.62 -7.89
N PHE A 377 22.02 10.43 -8.46
CA PHE A 377 21.53 10.09 -9.79
C PHE A 377 20.36 9.12 -9.65
N GLY A 378 19.18 9.50 -10.14
CA GLY A 378 18.00 8.63 -10.18
C GLY A 378 17.83 8.00 -11.54
N LEU A 379 17.53 6.69 -11.59
CA LEU A 379 17.18 5.96 -12.80
C LEU A 379 15.79 5.36 -12.65
N GLU A 380 14.86 5.72 -13.55
CA GLU A 380 13.49 5.21 -13.57
C GLU A 380 13.08 4.85 -15.00
N LEU A 381 12.39 3.72 -15.14
CA LEU A 381 11.92 3.20 -16.41
C LEU A 381 10.64 3.91 -16.88
N VAL A 382 9.76 4.24 -15.94
CA VAL A 382 8.49 4.91 -16.22
C VAL A 382 8.68 6.43 -16.20
N ALA A 383 8.38 7.09 -17.32
CA ALA A 383 8.42 8.54 -17.38
C ALA A 383 7.52 9.17 -16.30
N ALA A 384 7.99 10.29 -15.72
CA ALA A 384 7.40 10.97 -14.59
C ALA A 384 5.99 11.54 -14.86
#